data_AF-A0A1G6KVU5-F1
#
_entry.id   AF-A0A1G6KVU5-F1
#
_cell.length_a   1.000
_cell.length_b   1.000
_cell.length_c   1.000
_cell.angle_alpha   90.00
_cell.angle_beta   90.00
_cell.angle_gamma   90.00
#
_symmetry.space_group_name_H-M   'P 1'
#
loop_
_entity.id
_entity.type
_entity.pdbx_description
1 polymer ?
#
loop_
_entity_poly.entity_id
_entity_poly.type
_entity_poly.pdbx_seq_one_letter_code
_entity_poly.pdbx_strand_id
1 'polypeptide(L)'
;MNDVPHEPGAEPRKLPPPVRKVAPTSGEPVRPEPVFSVPPGEPLDAERLAKIRLDRNPLLEAARPLLWALADMPEKLDQLTGDLLRNVIATEILAFQRLCEPASIRRDHMLAARYCLCTALDEVAMRALSDHGGQNNAGTWAGNALATIFHDDTRGGDKMYLLTGRPMQDSHEHRNLLEVIYCILSFGFLGRCYVHGYDGHRCHEAVRQRIYNEIMARREPVPVALSRNVKRTVRPKRASFYDFPVWITVTLLSLVLLAIWGYYKYELVTRIEEIRKQIGDIARITPPPAPSVLHLKTLLQNEIAAGTVSVDEDTHHSAVTFRGDAMFPPGGASVQPSMGPLIAKIAGEIAKVPGKVSAGHAPFCRTTGHEVS
;
A
#
# COMPACT_ATOMS: atom_id res chain seq x y z
N MET A 1 72.08 52.13 21.64
CA MET A 1 71.52 50.86 22.13
C MET A 1 70.23 50.63 21.36
N ASN A 2 70.06 49.42 20.81
CA ASN A 2 68.90 48.90 20.05
C ASN A 2 68.97 49.22 18.55
N ASP A 3 69.64 48.37 17.77
CA ASP A 3 69.23 47.07 17.22
C ASP A 3 68.50 47.20 15.88
N VAL A 4 69.19 46.69 14.87
CA VAL A 4 68.84 46.59 13.47
C VAL A 4 67.81 45.45 13.29
N PRO A 5 66.94 45.53 12.27
CA PRO A 5 66.94 44.41 11.34
C PRO A 5 67.17 44.86 9.90
N HIS A 6 68.17 44.22 9.31
CA HIS A 6 68.60 44.31 7.93
C HIS A 6 67.48 43.80 7.01
N GLU A 7 67.11 44.57 6.00
CA GLU A 7 66.36 44.03 4.87
C GLU A 7 67.25 43.01 4.12
N PRO A 8 66.76 41.79 3.85
CA PRO A 8 67.47 40.83 3.03
C PRO A 8 67.38 41.23 1.55
N GLY A 9 68.54 41.26 0.90
CA GLY A 9 68.70 41.63 -0.50
C GLY A 9 67.84 40.81 -1.46
N ALA A 10 67.25 41.50 -2.43
CA ALA A 10 66.52 40.93 -3.54
C ALA A 10 67.44 40.06 -4.41
N GLU A 11 67.24 38.74 -4.35
CA GLU A 11 67.83 37.77 -5.27
C GLU A 11 67.20 37.92 -6.67
N PRO A 12 67.99 37.92 -7.77
CA PRO A 12 67.43 38.03 -9.11
C PRO A 12 66.61 36.78 -9.49
N ARG A 13 65.34 37.01 -9.82
CA ARG A 13 64.38 36.01 -10.32
C ARG A 13 64.93 35.35 -11.59
N LYS A 14 65.28 34.05 -11.50
CA LYS A 14 65.71 33.23 -12.64
C LYS A 14 64.60 33.15 -13.70
N LEU A 15 64.95 33.49 -14.95
CA LEU A 15 64.09 33.35 -16.13
C LEU A 15 63.86 31.84 -16.42
N PRO A 16 62.65 31.39 -16.81
CA PRO A 16 62.45 30.03 -17.29
C PRO A 16 63.24 29.78 -18.59
N PRO A 17 63.68 28.54 -18.85
CA PRO A 17 64.45 28.22 -20.05
C PRO A 17 63.60 28.43 -21.32
N PRO A 18 64.23 28.80 -22.45
CA PRO A 18 63.51 29.01 -23.70
C PRO A 18 62.90 27.70 -24.20
N VAL A 19 61.60 27.75 -24.51
CA VAL A 19 60.88 26.68 -25.20
C VAL A 19 61.58 26.42 -26.53
N ARG A 20 62.07 25.18 -26.71
CA ARG A 20 62.66 24.71 -27.96
C ARG A 20 61.59 24.78 -29.05
N LYS A 21 61.73 25.72 -29.98
CA LYS A 21 60.97 25.75 -31.23
C LYS A 21 61.30 24.47 -32.00
N VAL A 22 60.34 23.55 -32.07
CA VAL A 22 60.40 22.42 -32.99
C VAL A 22 60.12 22.97 -34.39
N ALA A 23 61.07 22.81 -35.30
CA ALA A 23 60.91 23.15 -36.72
C ALA A 23 59.82 22.26 -37.35
N PRO A 24 59.06 22.77 -38.35
CA PRO A 24 58.04 21.99 -39.01
C PRO A 24 58.70 20.90 -39.87
N THR A 25 58.49 19.64 -39.50
CA THR A 25 58.80 18.51 -40.38
C THR A 25 57.86 18.56 -41.58
N SER A 26 58.46 18.58 -42.75
CA SER A 26 57.81 18.55 -44.06
C SER A 26 56.95 17.30 -44.23
N GLY A 27 55.71 17.53 -44.68
CA GLY A 27 55.08 16.77 -45.77
C GLY A 27 54.68 15.33 -45.47
N GLU A 28 53.59 15.17 -44.72
CA GLU A 28 52.73 13.98 -44.84
C GLU A 28 51.36 14.46 -45.33
N PRO A 29 50.78 13.89 -46.40
CA PRO A 29 49.52 14.36 -46.93
C PRO A 29 48.43 14.16 -45.86
N VAL A 30 47.90 15.28 -45.35
CA VAL A 30 46.70 15.31 -44.52
C VAL A 30 45.60 14.64 -45.32
N ARG A 31 45.27 13.41 -44.92
CA ARG A 31 44.10 12.68 -45.42
C ARG A 31 42.90 13.58 -45.14
N PRO A 32 42.10 13.99 -46.13
CA PRO A 32 40.98 14.87 -45.87
C PRO A 32 40.08 14.20 -44.83
N GLU A 33 39.82 14.90 -43.73
CA GLU A 33 38.76 14.49 -42.81
C GLU A 33 37.48 14.32 -43.63
N PRO A 34 36.68 13.27 -43.35
CA PRO A 34 35.41 13.11 -44.03
C PRO A 34 34.54 14.31 -43.66
N VAL A 35 34.49 15.30 -44.55
CA VAL A 35 33.41 16.26 -44.58
C VAL A 35 32.16 15.41 -44.75
N PHE A 36 31.39 15.28 -43.68
CA PHE A 36 30.09 14.64 -43.71
C PHE A 36 29.18 15.53 -44.55
N SER A 37 29.26 15.41 -45.87
CA SER A 37 28.30 16.01 -46.78
C SER A 37 27.01 15.25 -46.59
N VAL A 38 26.12 15.84 -45.78
CA VAL A 38 24.80 15.31 -45.49
C VAL A 38 24.04 15.17 -46.82
N PRO A 39 23.58 13.96 -47.19
CA PRO A 39 22.73 13.79 -48.36
C PRO A 39 21.46 14.63 -48.17
N PRO A 40 20.89 15.24 -49.23
CA PRO A 40 19.67 16.03 -49.13
C PRO A 40 18.61 15.21 -48.39
N GLY A 41 18.18 15.73 -47.23
CA GLY A 41 17.18 15.09 -46.38
C GLY A 41 15.96 14.69 -47.20
N GLU A 42 15.59 13.43 -47.05
CA GLU A 42 14.47 12.74 -47.68
C GLU A 42 13.18 13.59 -47.67
N PRO A 43 12.25 13.39 -48.63
CA PRO A 43 11.02 14.18 -48.79
C PRO A 43 10.19 14.41 -47.50
N LEU A 44 10.34 13.52 -46.51
CA LEU A 44 9.72 13.63 -45.19
C LEU A 44 10.19 14.84 -44.37
N ASP A 45 11.49 15.17 -44.40
CA ASP A 45 12.04 16.32 -43.64
C ASP A 45 11.54 17.65 -44.26
N ALA A 46 11.38 17.70 -45.58
CA ALA A 46 10.83 18.86 -46.28
C ALA A 46 9.35 19.10 -45.94
N GLU A 47 8.54 18.05 -45.89
CA GLU A 47 7.14 18.14 -45.47
C GLU A 47 7.02 18.57 -44.00
N ARG A 48 7.84 18.00 -43.11
CA ARG A 48 7.90 18.38 -41.69
C ARG A 48 8.28 19.85 -41.55
N LEU A 49 9.28 20.32 -42.28
CA LEU A 49 9.70 21.73 -42.26
C LEU A 49 8.58 22.66 -42.72
N ALA A 50 7.83 22.28 -43.76
CA ALA A 50 6.68 23.07 -44.23
C ALA A 50 5.60 23.19 -43.13
N LYS A 51 5.28 22.09 -42.44
CA LYS A 51 4.34 22.11 -41.30
C LYS A 51 4.83 23.00 -40.16
N ILE A 52 6.10 22.89 -39.79
CA ILE A 52 6.72 23.70 -38.74
C ILE A 52 6.58 25.20 -39.05
N ARG A 53 6.87 25.62 -40.29
CA ARG A 53 6.79 27.03 -40.70
C ARG A 53 5.37 27.60 -40.74
N LEU A 54 4.37 26.75 -40.94
CA LEU A 54 2.96 27.14 -41.00
C LEU A 54 2.27 27.18 -39.63
N ASP A 55 2.84 26.51 -38.62
CA ASP A 55 2.26 26.46 -37.29
C ASP A 55 2.40 27.80 -36.56
N ARG A 56 1.45 28.07 -35.65
CA ARG A 56 1.50 29.28 -34.78
C ARG A 56 2.68 29.23 -33.82
N ASN A 57 3.05 28.03 -33.37
CA ASN A 57 4.21 27.79 -32.54
C ASN A 57 5.15 26.79 -33.25
N PRO A 58 6.06 27.28 -34.11
CA PRO A 58 6.97 26.42 -34.87
C PRO A 58 7.85 25.53 -33.97
N LEU A 59 8.23 26.02 -32.78
CA LEU A 59 9.05 25.24 -31.85
C LEU A 59 8.28 24.07 -31.25
N LEU A 60 7.01 24.27 -30.92
CA LEU A 60 6.13 23.20 -30.43
C LEU A 60 5.88 22.15 -31.50
N GLU A 61 5.62 22.58 -32.74
CA GLU A 61 5.39 21.64 -33.85
C GLU A 61 6.66 20.84 -34.16
N ALA A 62 7.84 21.47 -34.11
CA ALA A 62 9.11 20.76 -34.26
C ALA A 62 9.34 19.73 -33.14
N ALA A 63 8.98 20.07 -31.89
CA ALA A 63 9.13 19.20 -30.72
C ALA A 63 8.09 18.08 -30.63
N ARG A 64 7.03 18.13 -31.46
CA ARG A 64 5.87 17.23 -31.36
C ARG A 64 6.23 15.73 -31.32
N PRO A 65 7.14 15.20 -32.16
CA PRO A 65 7.47 13.77 -32.10
C PRO A 65 8.13 13.36 -30.78
N LEU A 66 8.99 14.22 -30.22
CA LEU A 66 9.62 14.00 -28.92
C LEU A 66 8.61 14.10 -27.78
N LEU A 67 7.64 15.03 -27.87
CA LEU A 67 6.54 15.12 -26.92
C LEU A 67 5.61 13.90 -26.98
N TRP A 68 5.40 13.34 -28.17
CA TRP A 68 4.68 12.07 -28.31
C TRP A 68 5.47 10.89 -27.73
N ALA A 69 6.78 10.81 -27.96
CA ALA A 69 7.62 9.80 -27.33
C ALA A 69 7.58 9.91 -25.80
N LEU A 70 7.50 11.12 -25.25
CA LEU A 70 7.35 11.35 -23.81
C LEU A 70 5.99 10.86 -23.30
N ALA A 71 4.91 11.13 -24.02
CA ALA A 71 3.56 10.76 -23.63
C ALA A 71 3.26 9.26 -23.81
N ASP A 72 3.89 8.61 -24.79
CA ASP A 72 3.69 7.20 -25.16
C ASP A 72 4.82 6.29 -24.65
N MET A 73 5.59 6.76 -23.65
CA MET A 73 6.62 5.95 -23.02
C MET A 73 5.99 4.68 -22.40
N PRO A 74 6.44 3.46 -22.77
CA PRO A 74 5.99 2.25 -22.09
C PRO A 74 6.23 2.29 -20.58
N GLU A 75 5.25 1.78 -19.84
CA GLU A 75 5.29 1.68 -18.37
C GLU A 75 6.43 0.77 -17.88
N LYS A 76 6.83 -0.22 -18.71
CA LYS A 76 7.89 -1.18 -18.40
C LYS A 76 8.86 -1.25 -19.57
N LEU A 77 10.14 -1.03 -19.28
CA LEU A 77 11.23 -1.16 -20.24
C LEU A 77 12.22 -2.22 -19.74
N ASP A 78 12.68 -3.07 -20.64
CA ASP A 78 13.89 -3.85 -20.44
C ASP A 78 15.13 -3.06 -20.92
N GLN A 79 16.33 -3.55 -20.58
CA GLN A 79 17.56 -2.85 -20.90
C GLN A 79 17.78 -2.73 -22.42
N LEU A 80 17.52 -3.81 -23.18
CA LEU A 80 17.75 -3.83 -24.62
C LEU A 80 16.80 -2.88 -25.38
N THR A 81 15.51 -2.88 -25.03
CA THR A 81 14.53 -1.96 -25.63
C THR A 81 14.82 -0.52 -25.19
N GLY A 82 15.27 -0.31 -23.96
CA GLY A 82 15.77 0.98 -23.51
C GLY A 82 16.90 1.50 -24.39
N ASP A 83 17.94 0.70 -24.63
CA ASP A 83 19.07 1.09 -25.48
C ASP A 83 18.65 1.42 -26.91
N LEU A 84 17.76 0.60 -27.51
CA LEU A 84 17.21 0.86 -28.84
C LEU A 84 16.41 2.16 -28.87
N LEU A 85 15.52 2.36 -27.90
CA LEU A 85 14.69 3.55 -27.81
C LEU A 85 15.54 4.81 -27.64
N ARG A 86 16.58 4.77 -26.80
CA ARG A 86 17.51 5.89 -26.64
C ARG A 86 18.11 6.29 -27.98
N ASN A 87 18.53 5.32 -28.79
CA ASN A 87 19.10 5.61 -30.11
C ASN A 87 18.07 6.27 -31.03
N VAL A 88 16.82 5.78 -31.05
CA VAL A 88 15.72 6.38 -31.82
C VAL A 88 15.45 7.81 -31.37
N ILE A 89 15.36 8.05 -30.05
CA ILE A 89 15.14 9.38 -29.49
C ILE A 89 16.33 10.31 -29.82
N ALA A 90 17.57 9.82 -29.72
CA ALA A 90 18.76 10.60 -30.05
C ALA A 90 18.78 11.01 -31.53
N THR A 91 18.38 10.11 -32.44
CA THR A 91 18.21 10.45 -33.86
C THR A 91 17.14 11.52 -34.06
N GLU A 92 16.01 11.42 -33.36
CA GLU A 92 14.93 12.41 -33.45
C GLU A 92 15.30 13.76 -32.82
N ILE A 93 16.12 13.79 -31.76
CA ILE A 93 16.69 15.03 -31.20
C ILE A 93 17.58 15.74 -32.23
N LEU A 94 18.39 14.98 -32.97
CA LEU A 94 19.20 15.53 -34.06
C LEU A 94 18.33 16.02 -35.22
N ALA A 95 17.25 15.32 -35.56
CA ALA A 95 16.28 15.78 -36.54
C ALA A 95 15.59 17.08 -36.10
N PHE A 96 15.13 17.16 -34.84
CA PHE A 96 14.59 18.38 -34.23
C PHE A 96 15.56 19.56 -34.38
N GLN A 97 16.84 19.38 -34.04
CA GLN A 97 17.84 20.42 -34.18
C GLN A 97 18.04 20.85 -35.63
N ARG A 98 18.14 19.88 -36.56
CA ARG A 98 18.29 20.13 -38.01
C ARG A 98 17.09 20.87 -38.61
N LEU A 99 15.88 20.63 -38.11
CA LEU A 99 14.65 21.28 -38.60
C LEU A 99 14.46 22.69 -38.02
N CYS A 100 14.94 22.96 -36.81
CA CYS A 100 14.80 24.26 -36.16
C CYS A 100 15.56 25.39 -36.88
N GLU A 101 16.74 25.09 -37.42
CA GLU A 101 17.60 26.06 -38.12
C GLU A 101 16.94 26.63 -39.38
N PRO A 102 16.50 25.82 -40.37
CA PRO A 102 15.79 26.34 -41.54
C PRO A 102 14.39 26.88 -41.22
N ALA A 103 13.80 26.55 -40.07
CA ALA A 103 12.56 27.14 -39.59
C ALA A 103 12.74 28.53 -38.95
N SER A 104 13.96 29.08 -38.92
CA SER A 104 14.28 30.39 -38.31
C SER A 104 13.88 30.47 -36.83
N ILE A 105 13.94 29.33 -36.12
CA ILE A 105 13.70 29.29 -34.68
C ILE A 105 14.93 29.83 -33.96
N ARG A 106 14.71 30.69 -32.96
CA ARG A 106 15.78 31.24 -32.13
C ARG A 106 16.62 30.14 -31.49
N ARG A 107 17.95 30.27 -31.57
CA ARG A 107 18.89 29.25 -31.11
C ARG A 107 18.80 28.99 -29.61
N ASP A 108 18.62 30.04 -28.81
CA ASP A 108 18.44 29.95 -27.36
C ASP A 108 17.16 29.19 -26.99
N HIS A 109 16.05 29.43 -27.69
CA HIS A 109 14.82 28.66 -27.50
C HIS A 109 14.97 27.19 -27.88
N MET A 110 15.61 26.92 -29.02
CA MET A 110 15.86 25.54 -29.48
C MET A 110 16.76 24.77 -28.49
N LEU A 111 17.82 25.40 -27.99
CA LEU A 111 18.71 24.78 -27.00
C LEU A 111 18.00 24.53 -25.66
N ALA A 112 17.18 25.47 -25.20
CA ALA A 112 16.41 25.32 -23.98
C ALA A 112 15.34 24.23 -24.11
N ALA A 113 14.61 24.18 -25.23
CA ALA A 113 13.63 23.14 -25.49
C ALA A 113 14.28 21.75 -25.60
N ARG A 114 15.39 21.64 -26.35
CA ARG A 114 16.17 20.39 -26.47
C ARG A 114 16.61 19.87 -25.11
N TYR A 115 17.14 20.75 -24.27
CA TYR A 115 17.52 20.41 -22.90
C TYR A 115 16.33 19.86 -22.11
N CYS A 116 15.22 20.60 -22.05
CA CYS A 116 14.02 20.19 -21.32
C CYS A 116 13.46 18.85 -21.81
N LEU A 117 13.48 18.60 -23.12
CA LEU A 117 13.03 17.34 -23.72
C LEU A 117 13.95 16.19 -23.33
N CYS A 118 15.27 16.36 -23.45
CA CYS A 118 16.24 15.35 -23.01
C CYS A 118 16.03 14.98 -21.54
N THR A 119 15.95 15.99 -20.66
CA THR A 119 15.78 15.75 -19.22
C THR A 119 14.46 15.05 -18.89
N ALA A 120 13.39 15.37 -19.62
CA ALA A 120 12.08 14.76 -19.38
C ALA A 120 12.01 13.32 -19.89
N LEU A 121 12.55 13.07 -21.08
CA LEU A 121 12.62 11.72 -21.65
C LEU A 121 13.51 10.82 -20.80
N ASP A 122 14.65 11.33 -20.32
CA ASP A 122 15.54 10.59 -19.41
C ASP A 122 14.81 10.20 -18.12
N GLU A 123 14.09 11.13 -17.48
CA GLU A 123 13.36 10.84 -16.24
C GLU A 123 12.31 9.74 -16.42
N VAL A 124 11.51 9.86 -17.48
CA VAL A 124 10.40 8.94 -17.75
C VAL A 124 10.92 7.56 -18.17
N ALA A 125 12.01 7.49 -18.94
CA ALA A 125 12.68 6.24 -19.27
C ALA A 125 13.34 5.57 -18.05
N MET A 126 14.04 6.34 -17.20
CA MET A 126 14.65 5.81 -15.98
C MET A 126 13.60 5.27 -15.00
N ARG A 127 12.43 5.91 -14.90
CA ARG A 127 11.29 5.43 -14.10
C ARG A 127 10.79 4.07 -14.62
N ALA A 128 10.52 3.97 -15.91
CA ALA A 128 10.04 2.74 -16.54
C ALA A 128 11.06 1.57 -16.49
N LEU A 129 12.37 1.86 -16.48
CA LEU A 129 13.43 0.86 -16.28
C LEU A 129 13.54 0.38 -14.82
N SER A 130 13.38 1.31 -13.87
CA SER A 130 13.48 1.03 -12.44
C SER A 130 12.39 0.07 -11.95
N ASP A 131 11.19 0.19 -12.50
CA ASP A 131 10.02 -0.65 -12.12
C ASP A 131 10.13 -2.11 -12.60
N HIS A 132 10.95 -2.41 -13.61
CA HIS A 132 11.07 -3.76 -14.19
C HIS A 132 12.40 -4.46 -13.88
N GLY A 133 13.52 -3.72 -13.84
CA GLY A 133 14.87 -4.30 -13.85
C GLY A 133 15.71 -4.11 -12.58
N GLY A 134 15.14 -3.48 -11.55
CA GLY A 134 15.90 -3.04 -10.38
C GLY A 134 16.90 -1.92 -10.71
N GLN A 135 17.62 -1.43 -9.70
CA GLN A 135 18.51 -0.26 -9.81
C GLN A 135 19.62 -0.40 -10.88
N ASN A 136 19.99 -1.63 -11.26
CA ASN A 136 21.06 -1.90 -12.21
C ASN A 136 20.71 -1.44 -13.64
N ASN A 137 19.47 -1.65 -14.08
CA ASN A 137 19.03 -1.27 -15.44
C ASN A 137 18.81 0.25 -15.56
N ALA A 138 18.38 0.90 -14.49
CA ALA A 138 18.32 2.36 -14.45
C ALA A 138 19.72 3.00 -14.45
N GLY A 139 20.70 2.34 -13.81
CA GLY A 139 22.09 2.79 -13.77
C GLY A 139 22.78 2.78 -15.14
N THR A 140 22.49 1.80 -16.01
CA THR A 140 23.05 1.77 -17.37
C THR A 140 22.49 2.88 -18.26
N TRP A 141 21.19 3.20 -18.15
CA TRP A 141 20.63 4.39 -18.81
C TRP A 141 21.25 5.68 -18.27
N ALA A 142 21.36 5.82 -16.94
CA ALA A 142 21.90 7.03 -16.33
C ALA A 142 23.34 7.35 -16.78
N GLY A 143 24.17 6.33 -17.03
CA GLY A 143 25.53 6.50 -17.56
C GLY A 143 25.57 7.10 -18.98
N ASN A 144 24.53 6.87 -19.78
CA ASN A 144 24.39 7.36 -21.15
C ASN A 144 23.09 8.16 -21.34
N ALA A 145 22.69 8.93 -20.34
CA ALA A 145 21.46 9.74 -20.41
C ALA A 145 21.54 10.76 -21.55
N LEU A 146 20.41 11.08 -22.16
CA LEU A 146 20.33 12.04 -23.27
C LEU A 146 20.85 13.40 -22.85
N ALA A 147 20.53 13.88 -21.64
CA ALA A 147 21.04 15.14 -21.09
C ALA A 147 22.58 15.12 -20.93
N THR A 148 23.16 13.98 -20.57
CA THR A 148 24.63 13.81 -20.52
C THR A 148 25.22 13.87 -21.92
N ILE A 149 24.67 13.11 -22.89
CA ILE A 149 25.17 13.05 -24.27
C ILE A 149 25.13 14.43 -24.95
N PHE A 150 24.03 15.16 -24.75
CA PHE A 150 23.69 16.34 -25.55
C PHE A 150 24.00 17.68 -24.88
N HIS A 151 24.19 17.68 -23.55
CA HIS A 151 24.38 18.88 -22.73
C HIS A 151 25.44 18.73 -21.64
N ASP A 152 26.16 17.59 -21.58
CA ASP A 152 27.15 17.29 -20.55
C ASP A 152 26.59 17.48 -19.12
N ASP A 153 25.32 17.12 -18.94
CA ASP A 153 24.60 17.34 -17.69
C ASP A 153 24.08 16.06 -17.06
N THR A 154 24.69 15.69 -15.93
CA THR A 154 24.34 14.51 -15.13
C THR A 154 23.28 14.79 -14.06
N ARG A 155 22.87 16.05 -13.85
CA ARG A 155 21.90 16.46 -12.81
C ARG A 155 20.68 17.18 -13.41
N GLY A 156 20.21 16.70 -14.57
CA GLY A 156 19.25 17.40 -15.42
C GLY A 156 17.91 17.79 -14.76
N GLY A 157 17.41 16.98 -13.83
CA GLY A 157 16.09 17.19 -13.19
C GLY A 157 15.96 18.45 -12.33
N ASP A 158 17.07 19.00 -11.84
CA ASP A 158 17.07 20.18 -10.95
C ASP A 158 17.12 21.51 -11.70
N LYS A 159 17.79 21.52 -12.85
CA LYS A 159 18.05 22.74 -13.60
C LYS A 159 16.91 23.12 -14.54
N MET A 160 16.04 22.18 -14.92
CA MET A 160 14.88 22.46 -15.79
C MET A 160 13.97 23.55 -15.20
N TYR A 161 13.67 23.48 -13.90
CA TYR A 161 12.88 24.52 -13.19
C TYR A 161 13.62 25.85 -13.04
N LEU A 162 14.95 25.85 -12.98
CA LEU A 162 15.72 27.09 -12.98
C LEU A 162 15.73 27.73 -14.38
N LEU A 163 15.74 26.90 -15.43
CA LEU A 163 15.72 27.33 -16.81
C LEU A 163 14.39 27.99 -17.20
N THR A 164 13.28 27.66 -16.53
CA THR A 164 11.99 28.33 -16.75
C THR A 164 11.94 29.75 -16.17
N GLY A 165 12.76 30.06 -15.17
CA GLY A 165 12.72 31.35 -14.47
C GLY A 165 13.00 32.56 -15.39
N ARG A 166 13.97 32.44 -16.30
CA ARG A 166 14.33 33.52 -17.24
C ARG A 166 13.25 33.75 -18.32
N PRO A 167 12.75 32.74 -19.04
CA PRO A 167 11.60 32.86 -19.94
C PRO A 167 10.36 33.48 -19.31
N MET A 168 10.15 33.29 -18.00
CA MET A 168 9.01 33.85 -17.28
C MET A 168 9.16 35.35 -16.95
N GLN A 169 10.37 35.91 -16.98
CA GLN A 169 10.57 37.36 -16.80
C GLN A 169 10.14 38.12 -18.06
N ASP A 170 10.47 37.58 -19.24
CA ASP A 170 10.10 38.14 -20.54
C ASP A 170 9.19 37.17 -21.32
N SER A 171 7.99 36.91 -20.77
CA SER A 171 7.06 35.89 -21.30
C SER A 171 6.60 36.16 -22.73
N HIS A 172 6.63 37.43 -23.17
CA HIS A 172 6.30 37.81 -24.54
C HIS A 172 7.29 37.24 -25.56
N GLU A 173 8.58 37.40 -25.30
CA GLU A 173 9.64 36.99 -26.22
C GLU A 173 9.81 35.46 -26.23
N HIS A 174 9.55 34.81 -25.09
CA HIS A 174 9.79 33.38 -24.90
C HIS A 174 8.51 32.52 -24.95
N ARG A 175 7.40 33.05 -25.47
CA ARG A 175 6.10 32.36 -25.49
C ARG A 175 6.17 30.96 -26.09
N ASN A 176 6.80 30.83 -27.26
CA ASN A 176 6.89 29.55 -27.96
C ASN A 176 7.60 28.47 -27.13
N LEU A 177 8.65 28.88 -26.40
CA LEU A 177 9.39 28.02 -25.47
C LEU A 177 8.56 27.68 -24.22
N LEU A 178 7.86 28.65 -23.64
CA LEU A 178 6.99 28.44 -22.48
C LEU A 178 5.88 27.43 -22.78
N GLU A 179 5.30 27.46 -23.98
CA GLU A 179 4.29 26.47 -24.41
C GLU A 179 4.87 25.05 -24.49
N VAL A 180 6.10 24.88 -25.01
CA VAL A 180 6.77 23.57 -25.01
C VAL A 180 7.05 23.08 -23.59
N ILE A 181 7.60 23.95 -22.74
CA ILE A 181 7.86 23.62 -21.32
C ILE A 181 6.56 23.24 -20.62
N TYR A 182 5.46 23.97 -20.86
CA TYR A 182 4.16 23.64 -20.31
C TYR A 182 3.66 22.26 -20.74
N CYS A 183 3.83 21.89 -22.01
CA CYS A 183 3.52 20.55 -22.50
C CYS A 183 4.36 19.47 -21.80
N ILE A 184 5.68 19.69 -21.68
CA ILE A 184 6.59 18.75 -20.99
C ILE A 184 6.17 18.54 -19.53
N LEU A 185 5.89 19.63 -18.80
CA LEU A 185 5.40 19.55 -17.41
C LEU A 185 4.07 18.80 -17.33
N SER A 186 3.16 19.03 -18.30
CA SER A 186 1.85 18.38 -18.33
C SER A 186 1.91 16.88 -18.63
N PHE A 187 2.98 16.40 -19.28
CA PHE A 187 3.18 14.98 -19.58
C PHE A 187 3.88 14.18 -18.46
N GLY A 188 4.00 14.77 -17.26
CA GLY A 188 4.40 14.01 -16.06
C GLY A 188 5.90 14.09 -15.71
N PHE A 189 6.61 15.08 -16.26
CA PHE A 189 7.93 15.45 -15.75
C PHE A 189 7.81 16.00 -14.33
N LEU A 190 8.49 15.40 -13.36
CA LEU A 190 8.45 15.84 -11.96
C LEU A 190 9.78 16.49 -11.54
N GLY A 191 10.93 16.02 -12.02
CA GLY A 191 12.26 16.55 -11.69
C GLY A 191 12.50 16.68 -10.18
N ARG A 192 13.23 17.72 -9.76
CA ARG A 192 13.51 18.04 -8.33
C ARG A 192 12.30 18.07 -7.43
N CYS A 193 11.14 18.42 -7.98
CA CYS A 193 9.90 18.45 -7.21
C CYS A 193 9.61 17.06 -6.63
N TYR A 194 9.98 15.97 -7.32
CA TYR A 194 9.87 14.61 -6.79
C TYR A 194 10.62 14.40 -5.45
N VAL A 195 11.78 15.04 -5.27
CA VAL A 195 12.66 14.86 -4.10
C VAL A 195 12.03 15.42 -2.81
N HIS A 196 11.04 16.31 -2.92
CA HIS A 196 10.43 16.99 -1.77
C HIS A 196 9.15 16.30 -1.25
N GLY A 197 8.88 15.06 -1.69
CA GLY A 197 7.74 14.27 -1.22
C GLY A 197 6.39 14.96 -1.48
N TYR A 198 5.56 15.11 -0.46
CA TYR A 198 4.19 15.67 -0.57
C TYR A 198 4.15 17.11 -1.12
N ASP A 199 5.16 17.93 -0.80
CA ASP A 199 5.26 19.32 -1.29
C ASP A 199 5.75 19.41 -2.73
N GLY A 200 6.30 18.31 -3.25
CA GLY A 200 6.78 18.19 -4.62
C GLY A 200 5.71 18.43 -5.67
N HIS A 201 4.61 17.68 -5.58
CA HIS A 201 3.49 17.83 -6.50
C HIS A 201 2.89 19.25 -6.45
N ARG A 202 2.84 19.87 -5.27
CA ARG A 202 2.38 21.25 -5.11
C ARG A 202 3.31 22.23 -5.82
N CYS A 203 4.62 22.07 -5.68
CA CYS A 203 5.61 22.90 -6.36
C CYS A 203 5.51 22.77 -7.89
N HIS A 204 5.41 21.53 -8.39
CA HIS A 204 5.24 21.26 -9.82
C HIS A 204 3.95 21.92 -10.36
N GLU A 205 2.82 21.71 -9.69
CA GLU A 205 1.55 22.32 -10.07
C GLU A 205 1.60 23.85 -10.01
N ALA A 206 2.25 24.44 -9.01
CA ALA A 206 2.39 25.89 -8.90
C ALA A 206 3.17 26.47 -10.10
N VAL A 207 4.28 25.84 -10.50
CA VAL A 207 5.06 26.25 -11.69
C VAL A 207 4.22 26.10 -12.95
N ARG A 208 3.56 24.95 -13.13
CA ARG A 208 2.70 24.67 -14.29
C ARG A 208 1.57 25.68 -14.42
N GLN A 209 0.87 25.98 -13.32
CA GLN A 209 -0.20 26.98 -13.27
C GLN A 209 0.31 28.39 -13.58
N ARG A 210 1.48 28.76 -13.05
CA ARG A 210 2.07 30.07 -13.34
C ARG A 210 2.40 30.24 -14.82
N ILE A 211 2.99 29.22 -15.45
CA ILE A 211 3.26 29.23 -16.90
C ILE A 211 1.94 29.28 -17.69
N TYR A 212 0.94 28.48 -17.30
CA TYR A 212 -0.38 28.49 -17.95
C TYR A 212 -1.01 29.88 -17.92
N ASN A 213 -0.99 30.55 -16.77
CA ASN A 213 -1.55 31.89 -16.62
C ASN A 213 -0.84 32.91 -17.51
N GLU A 214 0.49 32.85 -17.63
CA GLU A 214 1.24 33.72 -18.55
C GLU A 214 0.87 33.48 -20.02
N ILE A 215 0.71 32.20 -20.43
CA ILE A 215 0.31 31.87 -21.80
C ILE A 215 -1.14 32.32 -22.07
N MET A 216 -2.05 32.13 -21.11
CA MET A 216 -3.47 32.46 -21.27
C MET A 216 -3.77 33.95 -21.16
N ALA A 217 -3.04 34.70 -20.32
CA ALA A 217 -3.25 36.13 -20.11
C ALA A 217 -3.18 36.94 -21.42
N ARG A 218 -2.49 36.41 -22.43
CA ARG A 218 -2.27 37.05 -23.73
C ARG A 218 -2.90 36.26 -24.88
N ARG A 219 -3.63 35.18 -24.61
CA ARG A 219 -4.38 34.46 -25.63
C ARG A 219 -5.67 35.23 -25.89
N GLU A 220 -5.92 35.55 -27.15
CA GLU A 220 -7.21 36.10 -27.56
C GLU A 220 -8.32 35.16 -27.06
N PRO A 221 -9.43 35.69 -26.50
CA PRO A 221 -10.48 34.87 -25.92
C PRO A 221 -10.95 33.85 -26.94
N VAL A 222 -10.62 32.58 -26.69
CA VAL A 222 -11.05 31.48 -27.54
C VAL A 222 -12.56 31.38 -27.38
N PRO A 223 -13.36 31.52 -28.44
CA PRO A 223 -14.80 31.37 -28.34
C PRO A 223 -15.10 29.97 -27.76
N VAL A 224 -15.81 29.93 -26.65
CA VAL A 224 -16.21 28.69 -25.93
C VAL A 224 -16.97 27.73 -26.86
N ALA A 225 -17.57 28.27 -27.93
CA ALA A 225 -18.13 27.48 -29.02
C ALA A 225 -17.03 26.90 -29.92
N LEU A 226 -16.52 25.72 -29.56
CA LEU A 226 -15.59 24.92 -30.37
C LEU A 226 -16.14 24.56 -31.78
N SER A 227 -17.45 24.63 -31.98
CA SER A 227 -18.10 24.91 -33.27
C SER A 227 -19.59 25.17 -33.01
N ARG A 228 -20.25 26.00 -33.84
CA ARG A 228 -21.69 26.28 -33.72
C ARG A 228 -22.57 25.04 -33.97
N ASN A 229 -22.00 23.96 -34.54
CA ASN A 229 -22.70 22.76 -35.00
C ASN A 229 -22.01 21.44 -34.59
N VAL A 230 -21.21 21.40 -33.52
CA VAL A 230 -20.77 20.10 -33.00
C VAL A 230 -21.98 19.40 -32.40
N LYS A 231 -22.60 18.51 -33.19
CA LYS A 231 -23.40 17.41 -32.64
C LYS A 231 -22.46 16.62 -31.76
N ARG A 232 -22.55 16.89 -30.46
CA ARG A 232 -21.81 16.21 -29.41
C ARG A 232 -22.19 14.73 -29.50
N THR A 233 -21.44 13.94 -30.26
CA THR A 233 -21.44 12.48 -30.11
C THR A 233 -20.65 12.19 -28.84
N VAL A 234 -21.17 12.66 -27.70
CA VAL A 234 -20.83 12.05 -26.43
C VAL A 234 -21.39 10.65 -26.57
N ARG A 235 -20.53 9.70 -26.91
CA ARG A 235 -20.81 8.31 -26.56
C ARG A 235 -20.93 8.36 -25.04
N PRO A 236 -22.12 8.20 -24.44
CA PRO A 236 -22.21 8.17 -22.99
C PRO A 236 -21.22 7.09 -22.56
N LYS A 237 -20.27 7.47 -21.70
CA LYS A 237 -19.47 6.50 -20.95
C LYS A 237 -20.53 5.54 -20.40
N ARG A 238 -20.51 4.27 -20.84
CA ARG A 238 -21.41 3.27 -20.27
C ARG A 238 -21.24 3.40 -18.77
N ALA A 239 -22.32 3.75 -18.06
CA ALA A 239 -22.30 3.84 -16.62
C ALA A 239 -21.73 2.51 -16.13
N SER A 240 -20.50 2.56 -15.65
CA SER A 240 -19.87 1.40 -15.08
C SER A 240 -20.69 1.10 -13.84
N PHE A 241 -21.14 -0.15 -13.68
CA PHE A 241 -21.87 -0.59 -12.48
C PHE A 241 -21.07 -0.39 -11.17
N TYR A 242 -19.82 0.08 -11.27
CA TYR A 242 -18.93 0.44 -10.17
C TYR A 242 -19.07 1.87 -9.64
N ASP A 243 -19.78 2.78 -10.32
CA ASP A 243 -20.05 4.14 -9.80
C ASP A 243 -21.29 4.19 -8.88
N PHE A 244 -21.88 3.04 -8.54
CA PHE A 244 -22.91 3.02 -7.50
C PHE A 244 -22.26 3.32 -6.14
N PRO A 245 -22.70 4.36 -5.41
CA PRO A 245 -22.08 4.72 -4.14
C PRO A 245 -22.12 3.52 -3.20
N VAL A 246 -20.95 3.03 -2.80
CA VAL A 246 -20.78 1.88 -1.88
C VAL A 246 -21.59 2.08 -0.59
N TRP A 247 -21.86 3.31 -0.20
CA TRP A 247 -22.70 3.62 0.96
C TRP A 247 -24.17 3.17 0.80
N ILE A 248 -24.72 3.15 -0.43
CA ILE A 248 -26.09 2.68 -0.69
C ILE A 248 -26.19 1.15 -0.50
N THR A 249 -25.18 0.39 -0.95
CA THR A 249 -25.19 -1.07 -0.75
C THR A 249 -24.99 -1.43 0.71
N VAL A 250 -24.12 -0.72 1.43
CA VAL A 250 -23.91 -0.89 2.88
C VAL A 250 -25.17 -0.54 3.68
N THR A 251 -25.86 0.56 3.34
CA THR A 251 -27.10 0.97 4.02
C THR A 251 -28.24 -0.02 3.76
N LEU A 252 -28.42 -0.48 2.52
CA LEU A 252 -29.42 -1.49 2.18
C LEU A 252 -29.14 -2.82 2.88
N LEU A 253 -27.89 -3.29 2.87
CA LEU A 253 -27.49 -4.52 3.55
C LEU A 253 -27.72 -4.42 5.06
N SER A 254 -27.35 -3.29 5.68
CA SER A 254 -27.58 -3.04 7.10
C SER A 254 -29.08 -3.05 7.45
N LEU A 255 -29.91 -2.44 6.62
CA LEU A 255 -31.38 -2.45 6.78
C LEU A 255 -31.94 -3.88 6.74
N VAL A 256 -31.50 -4.70 5.79
CA VAL A 256 -31.93 -6.09 5.66
C VAL A 256 -31.50 -6.92 6.86
N LEU A 257 -30.25 -6.77 7.32
CA LEU A 257 -29.76 -7.46 8.51
C LEU A 257 -30.54 -7.07 9.77
N LEU A 258 -30.87 -5.77 9.94
CA LEU A 258 -31.70 -5.29 11.04
C LEU A 258 -33.11 -5.86 11.00
N ALA A 259 -33.72 -5.95 9.82
CA ALA A 259 -35.05 -6.54 9.65
C ALA A 259 -35.05 -8.03 10.01
N ILE A 260 -34.06 -8.79 9.54
CA ILE A 260 -33.89 -10.21 9.86
C ILE A 260 -33.66 -10.40 11.37
N TRP A 261 -32.78 -9.60 11.96
CA TRP A 261 -32.50 -9.65 13.39
C TRP A 261 -33.76 -9.34 14.22
N GLY A 262 -34.51 -8.31 13.82
CA GLY A 262 -35.78 -7.95 14.45
C GLY A 262 -36.83 -9.05 14.34
N TYR A 263 -36.94 -9.71 13.18
CA TYR A 263 -37.85 -10.83 12.97
C TYR A 263 -37.53 -12.02 13.89
N TYR A 264 -36.26 -12.46 13.94
CA TYR A 264 -35.87 -13.56 14.81
C TYR A 264 -36.01 -13.20 16.29
N LYS A 265 -35.75 -11.95 16.67
CA LYS A 265 -36.00 -11.46 18.04
C LYS A 265 -37.47 -11.51 18.40
N TYR A 266 -38.34 -11.08 17.50
CA TYR A 266 -39.79 -11.14 17.69
C TYR A 266 -40.27 -12.60 17.86
N GLU A 267 -39.85 -13.50 16.96
CA GLU A 267 -40.21 -14.92 17.07
C GLU A 267 -39.72 -15.52 18.40
N LEU A 268 -38.49 -15.21 18.83
CA LEU A 268 -37.97 -15.70 20.10
C LEU A 268 -38.76 -15.18 21.30
N VAL A 269 -39.12 -13.90 21.33
CA VAL A 269 -39.89 -13.31 22.44
C VAL A 269 -41.28 -13.92 22.52
N THR A 270 -41.96 -14.10 21.38
CA THR A 270 -43.29 -14.73 21.37
C THR A 270 -43.26 -16.17 21.88
N ARG A 271 -42.25 -16.97 21.51
CA ARG A 271 -42.08 -18.33 22.04
C ARG A 271 -41.75 -18.35 23.53
N ILE A 272 -40.93 -17.40 24.01
CA ILE A 272 -40.63 -17.28 25.44
C ILE A 272 -41.90 -16.93 26.23
N GLU A 273 -42.74 -16.03 25.73
CA GLU A 273 -44.00 -15.68 26.38
C GLU A 273 -44.98 -16.86 26.44
N GLU A 274 -45.05 -17.67 25.38
CA GLU A 274 -45.85 -18.90 25.35
C GLU A 274 -45.37 -19.92 26.38
N ILE A 275 -44.05 -20.18 26.43
CA ILE A 275 -43.44 -21.05 27.45
C ILE A 275 -43.68 -20.51 28.87
N ARG A 276 -43.58 -19.19 29.06
CA ARG A 276 -43.81 -18.56 30.37
C ARG A 276 -45.27 -18.71 30.82
N LYS A 277 -46.22 -18.63 29.88
CA LYS A 277 -47.64 -18.94 30.15
C LYS A 277 -47.82 -20.41 30.53
N GLN A 278 -47.20 -21.35 29.81
CA GLN A 278 -47.24 -22.77 30.15
C GLN A 278 -46.66 -23.07 31.54
N ILE A 279 -45.52 -22.46 31.90
CA ILE A 279 -44.94 -22.58 33.24
C ILE A 279 -45.88 -21.99 34.29
N GLY A 280 -46.50 -20.84 34.01
CA GLY A 280 -47.49 -20.23 34.89
C GLY A 280 -48.73 -21.11 35.11
N ASP A 281 -49.20 -21.80 34.07
CA ASP A 281 -50.32 -22.72 34.15
C ASP A 281 -49.95 -24.03 34.87
N ILE A 282 -48.73 -24.55 34.69
CA ILE A 282 -48.21 -25.69 35.47
C ILE A 282 -48.09 -25.30 36.96
N ALA A 283 -47.64 -24.09 37.28
CA ALA A 283 -47.57 -23.61 38.65
C ALA A 283 -48.96 -23.45 39.33
N ARG A 284 -50.03 -23.32 38.54
CA ARG A 284 -51.42 -23.29 39.04
C ARG A 284 -52.01 -24.67 39.27
N ILE A 285 -51.43 -25.71 38.68
CA ILE A 285 -51.78 -27.10 38.99
C ILE A 285 -51.12 -27.40 40.35
N THR A 286 -51.95 -27.63 41.37
CA THR A 286 -51.47 -28.10 42.68
C THR A 286 -50.62 -29.35 42.44
N PRO A 287 -49.34 -29.38 42.86
CA PRO A 287 -48.53 -30.57 42.65
C PRO A 287 -49.23 -31.75 43.33
N PRO A 288 -49.38 -32.92 42.65
CA PRO A 288 -49.85 -34.10 43.33
C PRO A 288 -48.97 -34.34 44.57
N PRO A 289 -49.53 -34.77 45.71
CA PRO A 289 -48.74 -35.02 46.90
C PRO A 289 -47.57 -35.93 46.50
N ALA A 290 -46.35 -35.49 46.83
CA ALA A 290 -45.15 -36.23 46.47
C ALA A 290 -45.32 -37.70 46.90
N PRO A 291 -45.06 -38.68 46.02
CA PRO A 291 -45.10 -40.07 46.43
C PRO A 291 -44.12 -40.26 47.58
N SER A 292 -44.61 -40.83 48.69
CA SER A 292 -43.80 -41.18 49.84
C SER A 292 -42.77 -42.23 49.42
N VAL A 293 -41.60 -41.79 48.99
CA VAL A 293 -40.45 -42.66 48.81
C VAL A 293 -40.09 -43.13 50.22
N LEU A 294 -40.23 -44.43 50.48
CA LEU A 294 -39.86 -45.04 51.75
C LEU A 294 -38.39 -44.73 52.04
N HIS A 295 -38.13 -43.79 52.95
CA HIS A 295 -36.78 -43.42 53.37
C HIS A 295 -36.13 -44.62 54.08
N LEU A 296 -34.93 -44.99 53.65
CA LEU A 296 -34.16 -46.12 54.20
C LEU A 296 -33.86 -45.89 55.69
N LYS A 297 -33.79 -44.62 56.11
CA LYS A 297 -33.75 -44.16 57.51
C LYS A 297 -34.89 -44.68 58.40
N THR A 298 -36.09 -44.89 57.86
CA THR A 298 -37.24 -45.44 58.60
C THR A 298 -37.16 -46.97 58.71
N LEU A 299 -36.59 -47.65 57.71
CA LEU A 299 -36.46 -49.11 57.70
C LEU A 299 -35.31 -49.61 58.60
N LEU A 300 -34.24 -48.82 58.79
CA LEU A 300 -33.08 -49.16 59.64
C LEU A 300 -33.09 -48.46 61.01
N GLN A 301 -34.19 -47.84 61.43
CA GLN A 301 -34.29 -47.08 62.67
C GLN A 301 -33.93 -47.90 63.93
N ASN A 302 -34.26 -49.19 63.95
CA ASN A 302 -33.90 -50.11 65.04
C ASN A 302 -32.40 -50.46 65.08
N GLU A 303 -31.69 -50.41 63.94
CA GLU A 303 -30.26 -50.73 63.86
C GLU A 303 -29.36 -49.50 64.07
N ILE A 304 -29.86 -48.31 63.74
CA ILE A 304 -29.25 -47.02 64.13
C ILE A 304 -29.28 -46.87 65.66
N ALA A 305 -30.40 -47.24 66.31
CA ALA A 305 -30.52 -47.23 67.77
C ALA A 305 -29.57 -48.24 68.46
N ALA A 306 -29.19 -49.32 67.76
CA ALA A 306 -28.22 -50.31 68.23
C ALA A 306 -26.74 -49.90 68.00
N GLY A 307 -26.48 -48.77 67.34
CA GLY A 307 -25.14 -48.17 67.22
C GLY A 307 -24.20 -48.82 66.18
N THR A 308 -24.70 -49.73 65.34
CA THR A 308 -23.89 -50.54 64.42
C THR A 308 -23.76 -49.91 63.01
N VAL A 309 -24.71 -49.05 62.60
CA VAL A 309 -24.75 -48.47 61.25
C VAL A 309 -25.14 -46.98 61.32
N SER A 310 -24.45 -46.13 60.56
CA SER A 310 -24.80 -44.71 60.36
C SER A 310 -25.24 -44.51 58.91
N VAL A 311 -26.44 -43.96 58.71
CA VAL A 311 -26.99 -43.68 57.37
C VAL A 311 -27.08 -42.17 57.19
N ASP A 312 -26.41 -41.66 56.16
CA ASP A 312 -26.52 -40.27 55.71
C ASP A 312 -27.29 -40.24 54.38
N GLU A 313 -28.39 -39.48 54.33
CA GLU A 313 -29.30 -39.39 53.19
C GLU A 313 -29.39 -37.94 52.73
N ASP A 314 -29.05 -37.69 51.46
CA ASP A 314 -29.27 -36.42 50.77
C ASP A 314 -30.21 -36.63 49.57
N THR A 315 -30.78 -35.55 49.05
CA THR A 315 -31.82 -35.51 48.00
C THR A 315 -31.52 -36.31 46.72
N HIS A 316 -30.26 -36.71 46.49
CA HIS A 316 -29.84 -37.49 45.33
C HIS A 316 -28.94 -38.71 45.63
N HIS A 317 -28.61 -39.01 46.91
CA HIS A 317 -27.81 -40.19 47.26
C HIS A 317 -28.03 -40.64 48.72
N SER A 318 -27.98 -41.96 48.96
CA SER A 318 -28.06 -42.57 50.29
C SER A 318 -26.76 -43.34 50.58
N ALA A 319 -26.00 -42.91 51.60
CA ALA A 319 -24.75 -43.53 52.00
C ALA A 319 -24.91 -44.29 53.32
N VAL A 320 -24.71 -45.61 53.29
CA VAL A 320 -24.77 -46.49 54.47
C VAL A 320 -23.34 -46.78 54.93
N THR A 321 -22.96 -46.27 56.10
CA THR A 321 -21.62 -46.47 56.68
C THR A 321 -21.68 -47.48 57.82
N PHE A 322 -21.00 -48.61 57.65
CA PHE A 322 -20.83 -49.62 58.69
C PHE A 322 -19.60 -49.30 59.54
N ARG A 323 -19.72 -49.40 60.88
CA ARG A 323 -18.57 -49.19 61.78
C ARG A 323 -17.65 -50.42 61.74
N GLY A 324 -16.39 -50.22 61.37
CA GLY A 324 -15.42 -51.30 61.12
C GLY A 324 -15.17 -52.25 62.30
N ASP A 325 -15.39 -51.78 63.53
CA ASP A 325 -15.15 -52.55 64.77
C ASP A 325 -16.14 -53.72 64.96
N ALA A 326 -17.26 -53.74 64.24
CA ALA A 326 -18.30 -54.78 64.33
C ALA A 326 -18.29 -55.77 63.14
N MET A 327 -17.63 -55.43 62.04
CA MET A 327 -17.68 -56.21 60.78
C MET A 327 -16.53 -57.22 60.68
N PHE A 328 -15.39 -56.91 61.31
CA PHE A 328 -14.17 -57.72 61.29
C PHE A 328 -13.62 -57.88 62.71
N PRO A 329 -13.14 -59.08 63.11
CA PRO A 329 -12.36 -59.22 64.33
C PRO A 329 -11.06 -58.42 64.22
N PRO A 330 -10.53 -57.83 65.32
CA PRO A 330 -9.33 -57.00 65.27
C PRO A 330 -8.15 -57.80 64.68
N GLY A 331 -7.61 -57.32 63.56
CA GLY A 331 -6.49 -57.95 62.84
C GLY A 331 -6.87 -59.00 61.77
N GLY A 332 -8.16 -59.20 61.47
CA GLY A 332 -8.63 -60.13 60.44
C GLY A 332 -9.29 -59.45 59.22
N ALA A 333 -9.10 -60.02 58.03
CA ALA A 333 -9.75 -59.57 56.79
C ALA A 333 -11.06 -60.34 56.47
N SER A 334 -11.51 -61.22 57.37
CA SER A 334 -12.69 -62.07 57.16
C SER A 334 -13.88 -61.59 57.99
N VAL A 335 -15.05 -61.50 57.36
CA VAL A 335 -16.29 -60.98 57.94
C VAL A 335 -16.81 -61.91 59.05
N GLN A 336 -17.25 -61.34 60.17
CA GLN A 336 -17.74 -62.13 61.30
C GLN A 336 -19.03 -62.91 60.95
N PRO A 337 -19.17 -64.21 61.29
CA PRO A 337 -20.31 -65.05 60.89
C PRO A 337 -21.69 -64.57 61.38
N SER A 338 -21.72 -63.78 62.46
CA SER A 338 -22.93 -63.18 63.04
C SER A 338 -23.54 -62.05 62.18
N MET A 339 -22.79 -61.48 61.23
CA MET A 339 -23.25 -60.36 60.40
C MET A 339 -23.92 -60.81 59.08
N GLY A 340 -23.75 -62.08 58.70
CA GLY A 340 -24.33 -62.67 57.47
C GLY A 340 -25.83 -62.45 57.28
N PRO A 341 -26.71 -62.73 58.28
CA PRO A 341 -28.15 -62.53 58.12
C PRO A 341 -28.55 -61.04 58.01
N LEU A 342 -27.72 -60.14 58.52
CA LEU A 342 -27.96 -58.70 58.55
C LEU A 342 -27.61 -58.07 57.18
N ILE A 343 -26.50 -58.49 56.57
CA ILE A 343 -26.12 -58.13 55.20
C ILE A 343 -27.16 -58.65 54.20
N ALA A 344 -27.66 -59.88 54.38
CA ALA A 344 -28.70 -60.44 53.51
C ALA A 344 -30.02 -59.65 53.60
N LYS A 345 -30.38 -59.16 54.79
CA LYS A 345 -31.59 -58.35 54.99
C LYS A 345 -31.44 -56.95 54.39
N ILE A 346 -30.28 -56.31 54.56
CA ILE A 346 -29.99 -55.01 53.95
C ILE A 346 -29.93 -55.10 52.42
N ALA A 347 -29.32 -56.16 51.87
CA ALA A 347 -29.33 -56.41 50.43
C ALA A 347 -30.76 -56.63 49.89
N GLY A 348 -31.62 -57.29 50.67
CA GLY A 348 -33.04 -57.48 50.34
C GLY A 348 -33.87 -56.19 50.34
N GLU A 349 -33.55 -55.23 51.20
CA GLU A 349 -34.21 -53.92 51.23
C GLU A 349 -33.64 -52.96 50.16
N ILE A 350 -32.33 -53.01 49.88
CA ILE A 350 -31.70 -52.23 48.80
C ILE A 350 -32.21 -52.68 47.42
N ALA A 351 -32.48 -53.98 47.22
CA ALA A 351 -33.04 -54.50 45.98
C ALA A 351 -34.47 -53.97 45.66
N LYS A 352 -35.17 -53.42 46.65
CA LYS A 352 -36.50 -52.81 46.45
C LYS A 352 -36.43 -51.35 45.98
N VAL A 353 -35.23 -50.75 45.97
CA VAL A 353 -35.02 -49.35 45.55
C VAL A 353 -34.22 -49.33 44.22
N PRO A 354 -34.75 -48.73 43.14
CA PRO A 354 -34.04 -48.70 41.86
C PRO A 354 -32.83 -47.74 41.93
N GLY A 355 -31.61 -48.27 41.81
CA GLY A 355 -30.38 -47.47 41.83
C GLY A 355 -29.10 -48.28 41.59
N LYS A 356 -28.02 -47.62 41.15
CA LYS A 356 -26.71 -48.25 40.93
C LYS A 356 -25.90 -48.23 42.22
N VAL A 357 -25.59 -49.40 42.77
CA VAL A 357 -24.84 -49.53 44.03
C VAL A 357 -23.34 -49.57 43.74
N SER A 358 -22.57 -48.71 44.42
CA SER A 358 -21.10 -48.67 44.34
C SER A 358 -20.53 -48.84 45.75
N ALA A 359 -19.58 -49.76 45.94
CA ALA A 359 -18.92 -49.98 47.22
C ALA A 359 -17.51 -49.35 47.23
N GLY A 360 -17.17 -48.63 48.30
CA GLY A 360 -15.85 -48.02 48.51
C GLY A 360 -15.45 -48.04 49.98
N HIS A 361 -14.14 -48.02 50.26
CA HIS A 361 -13.58 -47.95 51.61
C HIS A 361 -13.09 -46.52 51.89
N ALA A 362 -13.55 -45.90 52.99
CA ALA A 362 -13.11 -44.58 53.42
C ALA A 362 -12.39 -44.67 54.79
N PRO A 363 -11.19 -44.06 54.95
CA PRO A 363 -10.50 -44.05 56.23
C PRO A 363 -11.20 -43.14 57.25
N PHE A 364 -11.52 -43.68 58.44
CA PHE A 364 -12.16 -42.93 59.53
C PHE A 364 -11.12 -42.10 60.30
N CYS A 365 -11.11 -40.78 60.12
CA CYS A 365 -10.27 -39.86 60.91
C CYS A 365 -11.09 -39.32 62.09
N ARG A 366 -10.67 -39.67 63.32
CA ARG A 366 -11.35 -39.32 64.58
C ARG A 366 -10.87 -37.93 65.05
N THR A 367 -11.63 -36.86 64.80
CA THR A 367 -11.48 -35.60 65.52
C THR A 367 -12.45 -35.57 66.70
N THR A 368 -11.90 -35.83 67.89
CA THR A 368 -12.53 -35.57 69.19
C THR A 368 -12.60 -34.07 69.45
N GLY A 369 -13.77 -33.56 69.85
CA GLY A 369 -13.95 -32.17 70.30
C GLY A 369 -15.36 -31.94 70.82
N HIS A 370 -15.59 -32.28 72.09
CA HIS A 370 -16.73 -31.85 72.91
C HIS A 370 -16.54 -30.38 73.33
N GLU A 371 -17.58 -29.55 73.20
CA GLU A 371 -18.11 -28.50 74.12
C GLU A 371 -19.01 -27.54 73.31
N VAL A 372 -20.34 -27.54 73.47
CA VAL A 372 -21.18 -26.88 74.51
C VAL A 372 -21.28 -25.36 74.35
N SER A 373 -22.53 -24.92 74.10
CA SER A 373 -23.14 -23.57 74.12
C SER A 373 -22.59 -22.48 73.21
#